data_AF-A0A1Y3XEJ7-F1
#
_entry.id   AF-A0A1Y3XEJ7-F1
#
_cell.length_a   1.000
_cell.length_b   1.000
_cell.length_c   1.000
_cell.angle_alpha   90.00
_cell.angle_beta   90.00
_cell.angle_gamma   90.00
#
_symmetry.space_group_name_H-M   'P 1'
#
loop_
_entity.id
_entity.type
_entity.pdbx_description
1 polymer ?
#
loop_
_entity_poly.entity_id
_entity_poly.type
_entity_poly.pdbx_seq_one_letter_code
_entity_poly.pdbx_strand_id
1 'polypeptide(L)'
;MRQYVNLLMVAARSRLWQVILITAGTSAAQVALAISMLNKVSLYGFMQNSLFHLLFTAGLVLICLSLASFGMERGGSKLGYTLRRLPCGEEKATLIFALHHFLCLLIYWGGQIAAAWYIALRYCALSDGVFPMLVFYYSGWFHGILPGLDWPIYIRNVVMLAALAMAAATCSYHWRRGDKPFTVVPLAAFAGLSFPADIGAFGLPGPGSDFVASLPNVYAKVPYNIMVALFQLAVFVTALIIVTYNLIGRARYVDT
;
A
#
# COMPACT_ATOMS: atom_id res chain seq x y z
N MET A 1 -15.15 -11.08 -22.37
CA MET A 1 -15.57 -11.09 -20.94
C MET A 1 -15.13 -12.37 -20.22
N ARG A 2 -15.66 -13.57 -20.53
CA ARG A 2 -15.32 -14.84 -19.84
C ARG A 2 -13.82 -15.15 -19.71
N GLN A 3 -13.04 -14.89 -20.77
CA GLN A 3 -11.59 -15.16 -20.78
C GLN A 3 -10.82 -14.32 -19.75
N TYR A 4 -11.21 -13.05 -19.57
CA TYR A 4 -10.60 -12.13 -18.59
C TYR A 4 -10.91 -12.55 -17.15
N VAL A 5 -12.15 -12.98 -16.90
CA VAL A 5 -12.59 -13.44 -15.57
C VAL A 5 -11.92 -14.77 -15.21
N ASN A 6 -11.76 -15.69 -16.16
CA ASN A 6 -11.05 -16.94 -15.92
C ASN A 6 -9.57 -16.72 -15.60
N LEU A 7 -8.90 -15.79 -16.30
CA LEU A 7 -7.51 -15.43 -16.01
C LEU A 7 -7.37 -14.84 -14.60
N LEU A 8 -8.31 -13.96 -14.20
CA LEU A 8 -8.36 -13.38 -12.87
C LEU A 8 -8.60 -14.44 -11.79
N MET A 9 -9.50 -15.41 -12.02
CA MET A 9 -9.76 -16.51 -11.08
C MET A 9 -8.53 -17.41 -10.88
N VAL A 10 -7.77 -17.70 -11.95
CA VAL A 10 -6.55 -18.49 -11.86
C VAL A 10 -5.47 -17.75 -11.06
N ALA A 11 -5.31 -16.45 -11.30
CA ALA A 11 -4.41 -15.61 -10.50
C ALA A 11 -4.81 -15.60 -9.01
N ALA A 12 -6.10 -15.34 -8.76
CA ALA A 12 -6.68 -15.26 -7.43
C ALA A 12 -6.50 -16.55 -6.61
N ARG A 13 -6.72 -17.73 -7.21
CA ARG A 13 -6.64 -19.02 -6.51
C ARG A 13 -5.26 -19.30 -5.90
N SER A 14 -4.19 -18.79 -6.50
CA SER A 14 -2.82 -19.13 -6.09
C SER A 14 -2.25 -18.26 -4.96
N ARG A 15 -2.73 -17.01 -4.82
CA ARG A 15 -2.11 -16.00 -3.94
C ARG A 15 -3.03 -15.38 -2.90
N LEU A 16 -4.36 -15.53 -3.04
CA LEU A 16 -5.31 -14.99 -2.04
C LEU A 16 -5.04 -15.53 -0.64
N TRP A 17 -4.68 -16.80 -0.49
CA TRP A 17 -4.38 -17.37 0.83
C TRP A 17 -3.14 -16.71 1.49
N GLN A 18 -2.11 -16.36 0.71
CA GLN A 18 -0.92 -15.68 1.24
C GLN A 18 -1.26 -14.26 1.68
N VAL A 19 -2.07 -13.55 0.90
CA VAL A 19 -2.55 -12.21 1.25
C VAL A 19 -3.37 -12.28 2.54
N ILE A 20 -4.29 -13.24 2.65
CA ILE A 20 -5.10 -13.44 3.86
C ILE A 20 -4.21 -13.77 5.07
N LEU A 21 -3.24 -14.67 4.92
CA LEU A 21 -2.34 -15.03 6.03
C LEU A 21 -1.46 -13.86 6.46
N ILE A 22 -0.87 -13.11 5.53
CA ILE A 22 -0.04 -11.95 5.87
C ILE A 22 -0.91 -10.88 6.54
N THR A 23 -2.09 -10.59 6.00
CA THR A 23 -3.04 -9.63 6.59
C THR A 23 -3.45 -10.05 7.99
N ALA A 24 -3.85 -11.31 8.18
CA ALA A 24 -4.24 -11.83 9.48
C ALA A 24 -3.07 -11.82 10.47
N GLY A 25 -1.87 -12.18 10.02
CA GLY A 25 -0.66 -12.18 10.84
C GLY A 25 -0.27 -10.78 11.31
N THR A 26 -0.24 -9.79 10.41
CA THR A 26 0.11 -8.41 10.79
C THR A 26 -0.98 -7.76 11.64
N SER A 27 -2.26 -7.97 11.32
CA SER A 27 -3.39 -7.50 12.13
C SER A 27 -3.37 -8.14 13.53
N ALA A 28 -3.15 -9.45 13.64
CA ALA A 28 -3.07 -10.14 14.93
C ALA A 28 -1.87 -9.66 15.76
N ALA A 29 -0.71 -9.43 15.12
CA ALA A 29 0.46 -8.88 15.80
C ALA A 29 0.21 -7.47 16.36
N GLN A 30 -0.45 -6.60 15.59
CA GLN A 30 -0.84 -5.26 16.06
C GLN A 30 -1.85 -5.33 17.20
N VAL A 31 -2.87 -6.20 17.11
CA VAL A 31 -3.85 -6.38 18.18
C VAL A 31 -3.19 -6.94 19.45
N ALA A 32 -2.30 -7.93 19.32
CA ALA A 32 -1.57 -8.50 20.46
C ALA A 32 -0.66 -7.45 21.12
N LEU A 33 0.04 -6.66 20.32
CA LEU A 33 0.85 -5.54 20.82
C LEU A 33 -0.03 -4.53 21.55
N ALA A 34 -1.17 -4.16 20.98
CA ALA A 34 -2.10 -3.24 21.61
C ALA A 34 -2.62 -3.77 22.96
N ILE A 35 -3.06 -5.03 23.02
CA ILE A 35 -3.51 -5.68 24.27
C ILE A 35 -2.40 -5.69 25.32
N SER A 36 -1.15 -5.95 24.91
CA SER A 36 -0.02 -5.97 25.84
C SER A 36 0.30 -4.60 26.45
N MET A 37 -0.06 -3.51 25.76
CA MET A 37 0.25 -2.13 26.15
C MET A 37 -0.91 -1.42 26.85
N LEU A 38 -2.15 -1.82 26.59
CA LEU A 38 -3.38 -1.20 27.11
C LEU A 38 -3.40 -1.00 28.64
N ASN A 39 -2.74 -1.88 29.40
CA ASN A 39 -2.68 -1.80 30.87
C ASN A 39 -1.36 -1.23 31.42
N LYS A 40 -0.38 -0.93 30.55
CA LYS A 40 1.00 -0.63 30.98
C LYS A 40 1.47 0.76 30.60
N VAL A 41 0.86 1.37 29.59
CA VAL A 41 1.35 2.62 28.98
C VAL A 41 0.24 3.66 29.01
N SER A 42 0.59 4.92 29.26
CA SER A 42 -0.34 6.04 29.13
C SER A 42 -0.91 6.13 27.72
N LEU A 43 -2.11 6.72 27.59
CA LEU A 43 -2.81 6.93 26.31
C LEU A 43 -1.87 7.52 25.25
N TYR A 44 -1.11 8.55 25.62
CA TYR A 44 -0.13 9.18 24.73
C TYR A 44 1.01 8.24 24.29
N GLY A 45 1.57 7.45 25.20
CA GLY A 45 2.64 6.50 24.87
C GLY A 45 2.17 5.30 24.04
N PHE A 46 0.91 4.89 24.21
CA PHE A 46 0.25 3.90 23.36
C PHE A 46 0.11 4.42 21.92
N MET A 47 -0.27 5.69 21.78
CA MET A 47 -0.58 6.34 20.50
C MET A 47 0.65 6.74 19.68
N GLN A 48 1.79 6.97 20.32
CA GLN A 48 3.05 7.31 19.64
C GLN A 48 3.91 6.10 19.27
N ASN A 49 3.39 4.87 19.43
CA ASN A 49 4.22 3.70 19.25
C ASN A 49 4.52 3.43 17.76
N SER A 50 5.79 3.60 17.38
CA SER A 50 6.28 3.38 16.01
C SER A 50 6.15 1.94 15.54
N LEU A 51 5.97 0.97 16.45
CA LEU A 51 5.83 -0.45 16.11
C LEU A 51 4.56 -0.73 15.29
N PHE A 52 3.47 0.02 15.47
CA PHE A 52 2.26 -0.12 14.64
C PHE A 52 2.54 0.20 13.16
N HIS A 53 3.28 1.28 12.91
CA HIS A 53 3.72 1.69 11.57
C HIS A 53 4.69 0.68 10.96
N LEU A 54 5.64 0.16 11.75
CA LEU A 54 6.61 -0.82 11.28
C LEU A 54 5.94 -2.16 10.92
N LEU A 55 5.02 -2.64 11.75
CA LEU A 55 4.26 -3.87 11.45
C LEU A 55 3.39 -3.72 10.20
N PHE A 56 2.75 -2.56 10.03
CA PHE A 56 1.99 -2.25 8.82
C PHE A 56 2.90 -2.22 7.58
N THR A 57 4.05 -1.55 7.68
CA THR A 57 5.01 -1.43 6.58
C THR A 57 5.58 -2.79 6.20
N ALA A 58 5.96 -3.61 7.19
CA ALA A 58 6.46 -4.95 6.98
C ALA A 58 5.44 -5.83 6.25
N GLY A 59 4.16 -5.80 6.68
CA GLY A 59 3.07 -6.52 6.00
C GLY A 59 2.86 -6.07 4.57
N LEU A 60 2.86 -4.75 4.31
CA LEU A 60 2.69 -4.18 2.99
C LEU A 60 3.82 -4.58 2.04
N VAL A 61 5.07 -4.55 2.51
CA VAL A 61 6.24 -5.00 1.75
C VAL A 61 6.16 -6.50 1.45
N LEU A 62 5.78 -7.34 2.42
CA LEU A 62 5.63 -8.78 2.22
C LEU A 62 4.54 -9.12 1.19
N ILE A 63 3.41 -8.40 1.21
CA ILE A 63 2.35 -8.57 0.21
C ILE A 63 2.85 -8.10 -1.15
N CYS A 64 3.50 -6.94 -1.25
CA CYS A 64 4.05 -6.46 -2.52
C CYS A 64 5.09 -7.42 -3.10
N LEU A 65 5.94 -8.03 -2.26
CA LEU A 65 6.88 -9.07 -2.67
C LEU A 65 6.18 -10.35 -3.13
N SER A 66 5.15 -10.78 -2.41
CA SER A 66 4.34 -11.95 -2.81
C SER A 66 3.67 -11.72 -4.17
N LEU A 67 3.04 -10.55 -4.36
CA LEU A 67 2.38 -10.16 -5.61
C LEU A 67 3.38 -9.97 -6.75
N ALA A 68 4.54 -9.34 -6.51
CA ALA A 68 5.59 -9.22 -7.53
C ALA A 68 6.19 -10.58 -7.90
N SER A 69 6.20 -11.55 -6.98
CA SER A 69 6.60 -12.93 -7.28
C SER A 69 5.59 -13.69 -8.13
N PHE A 70 4.36 -13.21 -8.22
CA PHE A 70 3.35 -13.76 -9.11
C PHE A 70 3.65 -13.31 -10.55
N GLY A 71 4.04 -14.27 -11.39
CA GLY A 71 4.37 -14.04 -12.80
C GLY A 71 5.86 -13.88 -13.10
N MET A 72 6.72 -13.94 -12.08
CA MET A 72 8.12 -14.32 -12.28
C MET A 72 8.15 -15.82 -12.59
N GLU A 73 8.80 -16.24 -13.67
CA GLU A 73 8.97 -17.65 -14.06
C GLU A 73 9.96 -18.39 -13.13
N ARG A 74 9.75 -18.30 -11.82
CA ARG A 74 10.54 -19.03 -10.82
C ARG A 74 10.16 -20.51 -10.88
N GLY A 75 11.12 -21.37 -11.22
CA GLY A 75 10.98 -22.83 -11.15
C GLY A 75 10.37 -23.50 -12.37
N GLY A 76 10.54 -22.95 -13.59
CA GLY A 76 10.17 -23.63 -14.84
C GLY A 76 8.71 -23.47 -15.28
N SER A 77 7.93 -22.64 -14.58
CA SER A 77 6.57 -22.24 -14.99
C SER A 77 6.62 -21.39 -16.26
N LYS A 78 6.08 -21.89 -17.37
CA LYS A 78 6.00 -21.20 -18.67
C LYS A 78 4.80 -20.23 -18.74
N LEU A 79 4.65 -19.38 -17.72
CA LEU A 79 3.53 -18.44 -17.67
C LEU A 79 3.61 -17.42 -18.81
N GLY A 80 4.81 -16.96 -19.19
CA GLY A 80 5.02 -16.07 -20.33
C GLY A 80 4.62 -16.70 -21.66
N TYR A 81 4.88 -18.00 -21.83
CA TYR A 81 4.44 -18.75 -23.02
C TYR A 81 2.92 -18.83 -23.13
N THR A 82 2.25 -19.06 -22.00
CA THR A 82 0.79 -19.12 -21.93
C THR A 82 0.18 -17.75 -22.25
N LEU A 83 0.75 -16.68 -21.68
CA LEU A 83 0.30 -15.31 -21.92
C LEU A 83 0.46 -14.87 -23.38
N ARG A 84 1.58 -15.23 -24.03
CA ARG A 84 1.81 -14.92 -25.46
C ARG A 84 0.87 -15.64 -26.42
N ARG A 85 0.30 -16.78 -25.99
CA ARG A 85 -0.71 -17.53 -26.75
C ARG A 85 -2.13 -17.02 -26.52
N LEU A 86 -2.35 -16.15 -25.54
CA LEU A 86 -3.67 -15.59 -25.32
C LEU A 86 -4.00 -14.57 -26.43
N PRO A 87 -5.20 -14.62 -27.01
CA PRO A 87 -5.63 -13.69 -28.06
C PRO A 87 -5.79 -12.24 -27.56
N CYS A 88 -5.72 -11.98 -26.26
CA CYS A 88 -5.86 -10.64 -25.68
C CYS A 88 -4.55 -9.83 -25.60
N GLY A 89 -3.40 -10.41 -25.97
CA GLY A 89 -2.10 -9.74 -25.82
C GLY A 89 -1.59 -9.70 -24.37
N GLU A 90 -0.27 -9.66 -24.22
CA GLU A 90 0.41 -9.74 -22.91
C GLU A 90 0.15 -8.51 -22.02
N GLU A 91 -0.06 -7.33 -22.64
CA GLU A 91 -0.25 -6.08 -21.91
C GLU A 91 -1.63 -5.99 -21.27
N LYS A 92 -2.69 -6.39 -21.99
CA LYS A 92 -4.04 -6.45 -21.42
C LYS A 92 -4.10 -7.46 -20.27
N ALA A 93 -3.38 -8.58 -20.39
CA ALA A 93 -3.25 -9.53 -19.29
C ALA A 93 -2.52 -8.92 -18.07
N THR A 94 -1.50 -8.09 -18.32
CA THR A 94 -0.78 -7.37 -17.25
C THR A 94 -1.68 -6.36 -16.53
N LEU A 95 -2.59 -5.69 -17.24
CA LEU A 95 -3.62 -4.82 -16.61
C LEU A 95 -4.59 -5.59 -15.73
N ILE A 96 -5.01 -6.81 -16.15
CA ILE A 96 -5.85 -7.67 -15.31
C ILE A 96 -5.10 -8.09 -14.04
N PHE A 97 -3.80 -8.41 -14.15
CA PHE A 97 -2.98 -8.72 -12.97
C PHE A 97 -2.82 -7.51 -12.06
N ALA A 98 -2.65 -6.31 -12.61
CA ALA A 98 -2.63 -5.09 -11.81
C ALA A 98 -3.96 -4.87 -11.07
N LEU A 99 -5.10 -5.08 -11.72
CA LEU A 99 -6.41 -5.02 -11.06
C LEU A 99 -6.53 -6.06 -9.93
N HIS A 100 -6.07 -7.30 -10.17
CA HIS A 100 -6.05 -8.32 -9.14
C HIS A 100 -5.17 -7.93 -7.94
N HIS A 101 -3.95 -7.43 -8.20
CA HIS A 101 -3.03 -6.96 -7.16
C HIS A 101 -3.63 -5.80 -6.36
N PHE A 102 -4.33 -4.88 -7.03
CA PHE A 102 -5.03 -3.78 -6.39
C PHE A 102 -6.13 -4.27 -5.44
N LEU A 103 -6.95 -5.24 -5.87
CA LEU A 103 -7.97 -5.86 -5.00
C LEU A 103 -7.33 -6.56 -3.79
N CYS A 104 -6.21 -7.25 -3.97
CA CYS A 104 -5.47 -7.88 -2.86
C CYS A 104 -4.95 -6.84 -1.86
N LEU A 105 -4.44 -5.71 -2.35
CA LEU A 105 -3.98 -4.60 -1.51
C LEU A 105 -5.14 -3.90 -0.78
N LEU A 106 -6.33 -3.83 -1.39
CA LEU A 106 -7.54 -3.36 -0.71
C LEU A 106 -7.99 -4.31 0.42
N ILE A 107 -7.90 -5.63 0.22
CA ILE A 107 -8.19 -6.61 1.28
C ILE A 107 -7.24 -6.41 2.47
N TYR A 108 -5.94 -6.22 2.19
CA TYR A 108 -4.97 -5.90 3.23
C TYR A 108 -5.34 -4.63 4.00
N TRP A 109 -5.61 -3.54 3.29
CA TRP A 109 -6.01 -2.28 3.91
C TRP A 109 -7.29 -2.43 4.75
N GLY A 110 -8.30 -3.14 4.23
CA GLY A 110 -9.53 -3.44 4.97
C GLY A 110 -9.29 -4.25 6.25
N GLY A 111 -8.39 -5.25 6.20
CA GLY A 111 -8.00 -6.02 7.38
C GLY A 111 -7.25 -5.20 8.43
N GLN A 112 -6.49 -4.18 8.00
CA GLN A 112 -5.80 -3.23 8.88
C GLN A 112 -6.80 -2.22 9.50
N ILE A 113 -7.80 -1.75 8.73
CA ILE A 113 -8.91 -0.94 9.26
C ILE A 113 -9.67 -1.72 10.33
N ALA A 114 -10.02 -2.99 10.07
CA ALA A 114 -10.73 -3.83 11.04
C ALA A 114 -9.93 -4.03 12.33
N ALA A 115 -8.61 -4.25 12.23
CA ALA A 115 -7.72 -4.37 13.37
C ALA A 115 -7.65 -3.07 14.18
N ALA A 116 -7.46 -1.92 13.50
CA ALA A 116 -7.45 -0.60 14.13
C ALA A 116 -8.78 -0.31 14.84
N TRP A 117 -9.90 -0.63 14.21
CA TRP A 117 -11.23 -0.47 14.78
C TRP A 117 -11.43 -1.32 16.04
N TYR A 118 -11.00 -2.59 16.00
CA TYR A 118 -11.04 -3.46 17.17
C TYR A 118 -10.21 -2.91 18.33
N ILE A 119 -8.99 -2.45 18.05
CA ILE A 119 -8.11 -1.86 19.06
C ILE A 119 -8.76 -0.62 19.68
N ALA A 120 -9.34 0.26 18.86
CA ALA A 120 -10.04 1.46 19.34
C ALA A 120 -11.25 1.11 20.22
N LEU A 121 -12.08 0.13 19.82
CA LEU A 121 -13.20 -0.33 20.64
C LEU A 121 -12.75 -0.90 21.99
N ARG A 122 -11.68 -1.70 21.99
CA ARG A 122 -11.11 -2.27 23.22
C ARG A 122 -10.55 -1.18 24.14
N TYR A 123 -9.94 -0.15 23.56
CA TYR A 123 -9.46 1.02 24.29
C TYR A 123 -10.61 1.77 24.97
N CYS A 124 -11.67 2.08 24.22
CA CYS A 124 -12.86 2.77 24.74
C CYS A 124 -13.59 1.97 25.82
N ALA A 125 -13.62 0.64 25.71
CA ALA A 125 -14.20 -0.20 26.76
C ALA A 125 -13.44 -0.14 28.10
N LEU A 126 -12.18 0.30 28.08
CA LEU A 126 -11.31 0.43 29.25
C LEU A 126 -11.18 1.88 29.74
N SER A 127 -11.70 2.86 29.00
CA SER A 127 -11.57 4.28 29.29
C SER A 127 -12.93 4.96 29.34
N ASP A 128 -13.28 5.50 30.51
CA ASP A 128 -14.55 6.19 30.69
C ASP A 128 -14.59 7.48 29.84
N GLY A 129 -15.58 7.57 28.93
CA GLY A 129 -15.87 8.79 28.17
C GLY A 129 -15.04 9.02 26.89
N VAL A 130 -14.21 8.07 26.47
CA VAL A 130 -13.46 8.18 25.20
C VAL A 130 -14.20 7.50 24.06
N PHE A 131 -14.47 8.22 22.98
CA PHE A 131 -15.07 7.66 21.77
C PHE A 131 -14.00 7.10 20.81
N PRO A 132 -14.27 6.00 20.08
CA PRO A 132 -13.30 5.38 19.19
C PRO A 132 -12.73 6.36 18.15
N MET A 133 -13.58 7.23 17.58
CA MET A 133 -13.14 8.24 16.60
C MET A 133 -12.15 9.26 17.16
N LEU A 134 -12.16 9.51 18.46
CA LEU A 134 -11.20 10.39 19.09
C LEU A 134 -9.80 9.73 19.15
N VAL A 135 -9.75 8.41 19.34
CA VAL A 135 -8.51 7.62 19.26
C VAL A 135 -7.91 7.68 17.85
N PHE A 136 -8.76 7.66 16.82
CA PHE A 136 -8.32 7.83 15.43
C PHE A 136 -7.75 9.21 15.14
N TYR A 137 -8.11 10.25 15.89
CA TYR A 137 -7.64 11.61 15.65
C TYR A 137 -6.28 11.92 16.29
N TYR A 138 -5.96 11.32 17.45
CA TYR A 138 -4.74 11.64 18.20
C TYR A 138 -3.48 10.87 17.76
N SER A 139 -3.60 9.93 16.83
CA SER A 139 -2.46 9.10 16.41
C SER A 139 -2.37 9.02 14.90
N GLY A 140 -1.21 9.39 14.35
CA GLY A 140 -1.00 9.46 12.91
C GLY A 140 -1.21 8.14 12.19
N TRP A 141 -0.89 7.00 12.83
CA TRP A 141 -1.17 5.66 12.27
C TRP A 141 -2.66 5.40 12.11
N PHE A 142 -3.44 5.61 13.18
CA PHE A 142 -4.87 5.35 13.16
C PHE A 142 -5.56 6.35 12.22
N HIS A 143 -5.20 7.64 12.27
CA HIS A 143 -5.71 8.67 11.38
C HIS A 143 -5.39 8.35 9.91
N GLY A 144 -4.17 7.91 9.60
CA GLY A 144 -3.77 7.54 8.24
C GLY A 144 -4.52 6.32 7.68
N ILE A 145 -4.96 5.39 8.54
CA ILE A 145 -5.72 4.20 8.14
C ILE A 145 -7.22 4.49 8.02
N LEU A 146 -7.79 5.18 9.00
CA LEU A 146 -9.20 5.56 9.04
C LEU A 146 -9.35 7.06 9.40
N PRO A 147 -9.18 7.94 8.40
CA PRO A 147 -9.15 9.38 8.60
C PRO A 147 -10.50 10.04 8.89
N GLY A 148 -11.57 9.26 9.09
CA GLY A 148 -12.89 9.80 9.38
C GLY A 148 -13.40 10.70 8.25
N LEU A 149 -13.46 12.02 8.51
CA LEU A 149 -13.95 13.06 7.58
C LEU A 149 -12.88 13.57 6.60
N ASP A 150 -11.60 13.26 6.82
CA ASP A 150 -10.50 13.69 5.95
C ASP A 150 -10.41 12.82 4.68
N TRP A 151 -11.44 12.97 3.83
CA TRP A 151 -11.60 12.27 2.56
C TRP A 151 -10.36 12.31 1.62
N PRO A 152 -9.52 13.36 1.58
CA PRO A 152 -8.34 13.39 0.70
C PRO A 152 -7.32 12.29 1.02
N ILE A 153 -7.24 11.83 2.28
CA ILE A 153 -6.33 10.76 2.69
C ILE A 153 -6.77 9.43 2.07
N TYR A 154 -8.07 9.16 1.98
CA TYR A 154 -8.58 7.96 1.30
C TYR A 154 -8.19 7.96 -0.19
N ILE A 155 -8.28 9.12 -0.87
CA ILE A 155 -7.87 9.23 -2.28
C ILE A 155 -6.38 8.97 -2.43
N ARG A 156 -5.55 9.62 -1.60
CA ARG A 156 -4.10 9.41 -1.57
C ARG A 156 -3.78 7.91 -1.42
N ASN A 157 -4.40 7.25 -0.44
CA ASN A 157 -4.18 5.85 -0.14
C ASN A 157 -4.60 4.96 -1.31
N VAL A 158 -5.75 5.20 -1.93
CA VAL A 158 -6.21 4.45 -3.13
C VAL A 158 -5.25 4.62 -4.30
N VAL A 159 -4.77 5.84 -4.56
CA VAL A 159 -3.79 6.12 -5.62
C VAL A 159 -2.46 5.40 -5.35
N MET A 160 -2.00 5.39 -4.09
CA MET A 160 -0.80 4.64 -3.69
C MET A 160 -0.96 3.13 -3.92
N LEU A 161 -2.10 2.53 -3.53
CA LEU A 161 -2.36 1.11 -3.78
C LEU A 161 -2.41 0.80 -5.27
N ALA A 162 -3.01 1.68 -6.08
CA ALA A 162 -3.07 1.51 -7.53
C ALA A 162 -1.66 1.57 -8.16
N ALA A 163 -0.83 2.52 -7.74
CA ALA A 163 0.55 2.64 -8.19
C ALA A 163 1.40 1.42 -7.78
N LEU A 164 1.26 0.91 -6.55
CA LEU A 164 1.92 -0.31 -6.09
C LEU A 164 1.48 -1.54 -6.88
N ALA A 165 0.17 -1.68 -7.12
CA ALA A 165 -0.39 -2.79 -7.88
C ALA A 165 0.15 -2.82 -9.32
N MET A 166 0.19 -1.65 -9.97
CA MET A 166 0.75 -1.48 -11.31
C MET A 166 2.25 -1.74 -11.34
N ALA A 167 3.01 -1.24 -10.36
CA ALA A 167 4.44 -1.50 -10.23
C ALA A 167 4.72 -3.01 -10.03
N ALA A 168 3.95 -3.68 -9.17
CA ALA A 168 4.07 -5.12 -8.96
C ALA A 168 3.77 -5.91 -10.24
N ALA A 169 2.71 -5.57 -10.97
CA ALA A 169 2.36 -6.24 -12.23
C ALA A 169 3.41 -6.03 -13.33
N THR A 170 3.94 -4.82 -13.45
CA THR A 170 4.99 -4.50 -14.44
C THR A 170 6.33 -5.10 -14.10
N CYS A 171 6.67 -5.23 -12.83
CA CYS A 171 7.86 -5.97 -12.41
C CYS A 171 7.83 -7.40 -12.92
N SER A 172 6.70 -8.11 -12.74
CA SER A 172 6.53 -9.45 -13.29
C SER A 172 6.66 -9.48 -14.81
N TYR A 173 6.15 -8.45 -15.51
CA TYR A 173 6.27 -8.33 -16.97
C TYR A 173 7.71 -8.13 -17.45
N HIS A 174 8.45 -7.21 -16.84
CA HIS A 174 9.84 -6.93 -17.18
C HIS A 174 10.76 -8.11 -16.82
N TRP A 175 10.51 -8.79 -15.70
CA TRP A 175 11.29 -9.97 -15.30
C TRP A 175 11.21 -11.10 -16.33
N ARG A 176 10.05 -11.30 -16.99
CA ARG A 176 9.89 -12.30 -18.08
C ARG A 176 10.67 -11.95 -19.34
N ARG A 177 11.11 -10.71 -19.49
CA ARG A 177 11.89 -10.22 -20.64
C ARG A 177 13.38 -10.13 -20.35
N GLY A 178 13.82 -10.54 -19.15
CA GLY A 178 15.22 -10.45 -18.73
C GLY A 178 15.64 -9.05 -18.27
N ASP A 179 14.72 -8.10 -18.21
CA ASP A 179 14.97 -6.78 -17.64
C ASP A 179 15.01 -6.88 -16.10
N LYS A 180 15.71 -5.97 -15.43
CA LYS A 180 15.83 -5.90 -13.95
C LYS A 180 14.99 -4.77 -13.35
N PRO A 181 13.66 -4.92 -13.22
CA PRO A 181 12.80 -3.91 -12.61
C PRO A 181 12.90 -3.97 -11.07
N PHE A 182 13.90 -3.34 -10.47
CA PHE A 182 14.03 -3.32 -9.00
C PHE A 182 13.15 -2.26 -8.30
N THR A 183 12.14 -1.71 -8.99
CA THR A 183 11.39 -0.53 -8.53
C THR A 183 10.29 -0.82 -7.51
N VAL A 184 9.81 -2.07 -7.40
CA VAL A 184 8.66 -2.40 -6.54
C VAL A 184 8.99 -2.35 -5.05
N VAL A 185 10.17 -2.84 -4.66
CA VAL A 185 10.58 -2.88 -3.25
C VAL A 185 10.78 -1.47 -2.66
N PRO A 186 11.55 -0.55 -3.29
CA PRO A 186 11.67 0.81 -2.78
C PRO A 186 10.34 1.57 -2.83
N LEU A 187 9.49 1.32 -3.84
CA LEU A 187 8.17 1.94 -3.90
C LEU A 187 7.23 1.42 -2.79
N ALA A 188 7.28 0.12 -2.48
CA ALA A 188 6.54 -0.48 -1.37
C ALA A 188 7.02 0.00 -0.01
N ALA A 189 8.33 0.15 0.17
CA ALA A 189 8.90 0.74 1.38
C ALA A 189 8.46 2.21 1.54
N PHE A 190 8.55 3.01 0.48
CA PHE A 190 8.12 4.41 0.49
C PHE A 190 6.61 4.56 0.74
N ALA A 191 5.80 3.66 0.17
CA ALA A 191 4.36 3.59 0.43
C ALA A 191 4.07 3.20 1.88
N GLY A 192 4.72 2.18 2.44
CA GLY A 192 4.54 1.81 3.85
C GLY A 192 4.89 2.93 4.83
N LEU A 193 5.84 3.79 4.46
CA LEU A 193 6.17 4.99 5.24
C LEU A 193 5.16 6.13 5.05
N SER A 194 4.52 6.26 3.89
CA SER A 194 3.62 7.37 3.58
C SER A 194 2.15 7.07 3.87
N PHE A 195 1.76 5.80 3.87
CA PHE A 195 0.37 5.33 4.00
C PHE A 195 -0.24 5.54 5.38
N PRO A 196 0.45 5.20 6.49
CA PRO A 196 -0.06 5.42 7.84
C PRO A 196 0.36 6.78 8.41
N ALA A 197 0.77 7.73 7.56
CA ALA A 197 1.19 9.04 8.02
C ALA A 197 0.07 10.06 7.82
N ASP A 198 -0.07 10.98 8.78
CA ASP A 198 -0.95 12.14 8.66
C ASP A 198 -0.62 12.95 7.39
N ILE A 199 -1.58 13.77 6.93
CA ILE A 199 -1.34 14.76 5.88
C ILE A 199 -0.15 15.62 6.35
N GLY A 200 1.01 15.48 5.70
CA GLY A 200 2.22 16.21 6.11
C GLY A 200 3.36 15.43 6.70
N ALA A 201 3.13 14.17 7.09
CA ALA A 201 4.14 13.37 7.77
C ALA A 201 4.64 12.23 6.89
N PHE A 202 5.86 11.79 7.16
CA PHE A 202 6.31 10.43 6.87
C PHE A 202 6.15 9.65 8.17
N GLY A 203 5.64 8.41 8.13
CA GLY A 203 5.29 7.57 9.29
C GLY A 203 6.47 7.05 10.13
N LEU A 204 7.58 7.78 10.11
CA LEU A 204 8.67 7.68 11.06
C LEU A 204 8.61 8.92 11.97
N PRO A 205 9.13 8.87 13.20
CA PRO A 205 9.51 10.11 13.89
C PRO A 205 10.58 10.80 13.04
N GLY A 206 10.16 11.68 12.14
CA GLY A 206 11.05 12.47 11.32
C GLY A 206 11.88 13.39 12.21
N PRO A 207 13.07 13.82 11.78
CA PRO A 207 13.79 14.90 12.45
C PRO A 207 12.82 16.08 12.48
N GLY A 208 12.38 16.45 13.69
CA GLY A 208 11.36 17.47 13.89
C GLY A 208 11.76 18.74 13.16
N SER A 209 10.79 19.43 12.54
CA SER A 209 10.81 20.84 12.09
C SER A 209 11.98 21.41 11.27
N ASP A 210 13.15 20.77 11.23
CA ASP A 210 14.44 21.43 11.05
C ASP A 210 14.96 21.20 9.62
N PHE A 211 14.64 20.05 9.01
CA PHE A 211 14.95 19.79 7.60
C PHE A 211 14.15 20.70 6.65
N VAL A 212 12.94 21.10 7.04
CA VAL A 212 12.01 21.88 6.20
C VAL A 212 12.19 23.38 6.42
N ALA A 213 12.65 23.79 7.61
CA ALA A 213 13.13 25.15 7.87
C ALA A 213 14.32 25.55 6.98
N SER A 214 14.97 24.58 6.33
CA SER A 214 16.05 24.81 5.36
C SER A 214 15.56 25.06 3.92
N LEU A 215 14.26 24.92 3.63
CA LEU A 215 13.70 25.16 2.29
C LEU A 215 13.35 26.64 2.07
N PRO A 216 13.64 27.21 0.87
CA PRO A 216 13.46 28.63 0.59
C PRO A 216 12.00 29.11 0.66
N ASN A 217 11.83 30.35 1.12
CA ASN A 217 10.59 31.06 1.53
C ASN A 217 9.39 31.07 0.55
N VAL A 218 9.49 30.47 -0.64
CA VAL A 218 8.38 30.38 -1.60
C VAL A 218 7.28 29.43 -1.11
N TYR A 219 7.60 28.53 -0.18
CA TYR A 219 6.66 27.54 0.38
C TYR A 219 5.86 28.02 1.61
N ALA A 220 6.09 29.25 2.08
CA ALA A 220 5.51 29.76 3.34
C ALA A 220 3.99 30.03 3.32
N LYS A 221 3.32 29.95 2.16
CA LYS A 221 1.86 30.18 2.04
C LYS A 221 1.01 28.91 1.94
N VAL A 222 1.62 27.74 1.76
CA VAL A 222 0.91 26.47 1.73
C VAL A 222 1.22 25.75 3.05
N PRO A 223 0.20 25.33 3.83
CA PRO A 223 0.43 24.55 5.04
C PRO A 223 1.40 23.40 4.73
N TYR A 224 2.46 23.25 5.52
CA TYR A 224 3.50 22.21 5.40
C TYR A 224 2.90 20.83 5.07
N ASN A 225 1.76 20.54 5.67
CA ASN A 225 1.01 19.32 5.52
C ASN A 225 0.56 19.04 4.07
N ILE A 226 0.10 20.08 3.38
CA ILE A 226 -0.39 20.01 2.01
C ILE A 226 0.76 19.82 1.02
N MET A 227 1.93 20.44 1.28
CA MET A 227 3.10 20.29 0.42
C MET A 227 3.63 18.85 0.37
N VAL A 228 3.73 18.19 1.52
CA VAL A 228 4.18 16.79 1.60
C VAL A 228 3.15 15.85 0.99
N ALA A 229 1.85 16.09 1.21
CA ALA A 229 0.79 15.29 0.59
C ALA A 229 0.78 15.43 -0.95
N LEU A 230 0.98 16.65 -1.46
CA LEU A 230 1.11 16.90 -2.91
C LEU A 230 2.38 16.25 -3.48
N PHE A 231 3.51 16.28 -2.77
CA PHE A 231 4.72 15.59 -3.17
C PHE A 231 4.54 14.07 -3.21
N GLN A 232 3.95 13.48 -2.16
CA GLN A 232 3.61 12.06 -2.12
C GLN A 232 2.71 11.70 -3.31
N LEU A 233 1.62 12.45 -3.52
CA LEU A 233 0.72 12.22 -4.64
C LEU A 233 1.44 12.36 -5.98
N ALA A 234 2.30 13.36 -6.15
CA ALA A 234 3.09 13.56 -7.36
C ALA A 234 4.04 12.37 -7.63
N VAL A 235 4.72 11.83 -6.62
CA VAL A 235 5.58 10.65 -6.77
C VAL A 235 4.78 9.44 -7.24
N PHE A 236 3.63 9.15 -6.62
CA PHE A 236 2.81 7.99 -6.99
C PHE A 236 2.09 8.17 -8.33
N VAL A 237 1.60 9.37 -8.64
CA VAL A 237 1.01 9.70 -9.94
C VAL A 237 2.06 9.62 -11.03
N THR A 238 3.28 10.14 -10.79
CA THR A 238 4.38 10.05 -11.76
C THR A 238 4.79 8.61 -11.98
N ALA A 239 4.92 7.80 -10.92
CA ALA A 239 5.18 6.37 -11.03
C ALA A 239 4.08 5.67 -11.84
N LEU A 240 2.81 5.97 -11.56
CA LEU A 240 1.66 5.40 -12.28
C LEU A 240 1.70 5.80 -13.77
N ILE A 241 1.98 7.06 -14.09
CA ILE A 241 2.09 7.58 -15.46
C ILE A 241 3.24 6.89 -16.19
N ILE A 242 4.44 6.84 -15.61
CA ILE A 242 5.62 6.21 -16.23
C ILE A 242 5.35 4.72 -16.50
N VAL A 243 4.81 4.01 -15.51
CA VAL A 243 4.50 2.57 -15.62
C VAL A 243 3.42 2.32 -16.68
N THR A 244 2.37 3.14 -16.70
CA THR A 244 1.27 3.02 -17.67
C THR A 244 1.72 3.40 -19.07
N TYR A 245 2.52 4.46 -19.22
CA TYR A 245 3.06 4.91 -20.50
C TYR A 245 4.02 3.87 -21.09
N ASN A 246 4.89 3.26 -20.27
CA ASN A 246 5.79 2.19 -20.73
C ASN A 246 5.03 0.92 -21.17
N LEU A 247 3.89 0.61 -20.54
CA LEU A 247 3.00 -0.48 -20.96
C LEU A 247 2.25 -0.16 -22.26
N ILE A 248 1.56 0.99 -22.33
CA ILE A 248 0.70 1.37 -23.47
C ILE A 248 1.52 1.82 -24.69
N GLY A 249 2.66 2.48 -24.46
CA GLY A 249 3.57 2.90 -25.51
C GLY A 249 4.15 1.70 -26.25
N ARG A 250 4.51 0.62 -25.54
CA ARG A 250 5.01 -0.61 -26.16
C ARG A 250 3.93 -1.44 -26.85
N ALA A 251 2.67 -1.35 -26.39
CA ALA A 251 1.53 -1.98 -27.05
C ALA A 251 1.37 -1.57 -28.51
N ARG A 252 1.59 -0.28 -28.78
CA ARG A 252 1.43 0.29 -30.12
C ARG A 252 2.54 -0.06 -31.10
N TYR A 253 3.70 -0.55 -30.62
CA TYR A 253 4.83 -0.92 -31.49
C TYR A 253 4.84 -2.39 -31.89
N VAL A 254 3.97 -3.23 -31.31
CA VAL A 254 3.89 -4.66 -31.64
C VAL A 254 2.81 -4.96 -32.70
N ASP A 255 1.89 -4.02 -32.92
CA ASP A 255 0.79 -4.11 -33.89
C ASP A 255 1.10 -3.45 -35.26
N THR A 256 2.37 -3.12 -35.54
CA THR A 256 2.88 -2.65 -36.86
C THR A 256 3.92 -3.60 -37.39
#